data_AF-Q9W606-F1
#
_entry.id   AF-Q9W606-F1
#
_cell.length_a   1.000
_cell.length_b   1.000
_cell.length_c   1.000
_cell.angle_alpha   90.00
_cell.angle_beta   90.00
_cell.angle_gamma   90.00
#
_symmetry.space_group_name_H-M   'P 1'
#
loop_
_entity.id
_entity.type
_entity.pdbx_description
1 polymer ?
#
loop_
_entity_poly.entity_id
_entity_poly.type
_entity_poly.pdbx_seq_one_letter_code
_entity_poly.pdbx_strand_id
1 'polypeptide(L)' 'RDKENVMCTRKYLEAVGMLRDFKNSAQDPDFTQVVELDLHTVVPCCSGPKRPQDKVAVSDMKKDFETCLGAK' A
#
# COMPACT_ATOMS: atom_id res chain seq x y z
N ARG A 1 21.05 -7.86 9.68
CA ARG A 1 21.69 -8.77 8.70
C ARG A 1 23.12 -8.29 8.52
N ASP A 2 24.08 -9.20 8.46
CA ASP A 2 25.49 -8.83 8.23
C ASP A 2 25.67 -8.18 6.86
N LYS A 3 26.65 -7.28 6.75
CA LYS A 3 26.92 -6.53 5.51
C LYS A 3 27.24 -7.47 4.33
N GLU A 4 27.97 -8.54 4.60
CA GLU A 4 28.31 -9.57 3.61
C GLU A 4 27.05 -10.25 3.05
N ASN A 5 26.10 -10.59 3.93
CA ASN A 5 24.84 -11.22 3.55
C ASN A 5 23.98 -10.28 2.67
N VAL A 6 23.98 -8.98 2.96
CA VAL A 6 23.27 -7.98 2.14
C VAL A 6 23.91 -7.87 0.75
N MET A 7 25.24 -7.83 0.66
CA MET A 7 25.95 -7.76 -0.63
C MET A 7 25.72 -9.02 -1.47
N CYS A 8 25.79 -10.19 -0.85
CA CYS A 8 25.54 -11.47 -1.53
C CYS A 8 24.11 -11.51 -2.09
N THR A 9 23.11 -11.16 -1.26
CA THR A 9 21.70 -11.12 -1.66
C THR A 9 21.49 -10.14 -2.82
N ARG A 10 22.10 -8.95 -2.76
CA ARG A 10 21.99 -7.96 -3.83
C ARG A 10 22.57 -8.48 -5.16
N LYS A 11 23.80 -9.01 -5.14
CA LYS A 11 24.45 -9.57 -6.33
C LYS A 11 23.65 -10.70 -6.96
N TYR A 12 23.10 -11.58 -6.12
CA TYR A 12 22.23 -12.66 -6.59
C TYR A 12 20.96 -12.14 -7.28
N LEU A 13 20.25 -11.19 -6.65
CA LEU A 13 19.04 -10.61 -7.23
C LEU A 13 19.31 -9.85 -8.53
N GLU A 14 20.46 -9.17 -8.65
CA GLU A 14 20.91 -8.52 -9.89
C GLU A 14 21.19 -9.57 -10.98
N ALA A 15 21.92 -10.64 -10.67
CA ALA A 15 22.27 -11.69 -11.62
C ALA A 15 21.06 -12.47 -12.15
N VAL A 16 20.04 -12.70 -11.31
CA VAL A 16 18.81 -13.41 -11.68
C VAL A 16 17.75 -12.47 -12.28
N GLY A 17 18.00 -11.16 -12.32
CA GLY A 17 17.05 -10.17 -12.86
C GLY A 17 15.83 -9.93 -11.97
N MET A 18 15.88 -10.33 -10.70
CA MET A 18 14.82 -10.15 -9.71
C MET A 18 15.02 -8.88 -8.87
N LEU A 19 16.15 -8.18 -9.01
CA LEU A 19 16.32 -6.87 -8.41
C LEU A 19 15.49 -5.84 -9.17
N ARG A 20 14.59 -5.17 -8.44
CA ARG A 20 13.63 -4.24 -8.99
C ARG A 20 14.05 -2.79 -8.78
N ASP A 21 13.98 -2.00 -9.84
CA ASP A 21 14.07 -0.54 -9.78
C ASP A 21 12.71 0.07 -10.12
N PHE A 22 11.97 0.49 -9.09
CA PHE A 22 10.64 1.11 -9.23
C PHE A 22 10.69 2.52 -9.85
N LYS A 23 11.88 3.12 -10.06
CA LYS A 23 12.02 4.37 -10.80
C LYS A 23 12.17 4.14 -12.30
N ASN A 24 12.49 2.93 -12.72
CA ASN A 24 12.70 2.58 -14.11
C ASN A 24 11.44 1.93 -14.69
N SER A 25 10.60 2.73 -15.34
CA SER A 25 9.38 2.26 -16.00
C SER A 25 9.64 1.26 -17.12
N ALA A 26 10.84 1.22 -17.70
CA ALA A 26 11.18 0.22 -18.73
C ALA A 26 11.29 -1.19 -18.17
N GLN A 27 11.42 -1.34 -16.85
CA GLN A 27 11.44 -2.65 -16.23
C GLN A 27 10.01 -3.18 -16.02
N ASP A 28 8.95 -2.35 -16.07
CA ASP A 28 7.58 -2.68 -15.59
C ASP A 28 6.99 -3.92 -16.28
N PRO A 29 6.55 -4.93 -15.51
CA PRO A 29 5.94 -6.12 -16.09
C PRO A 29 4.61 -5.83 -16.77
N ASP A 30 4.27 -6.63 -17.79
CA ASP A 30 2.95 -6.63 -18.41
C ASP A 30 1.94 -7.34 -17.50
N PHE A 31 1.25 -6.57 -16.66
CA PHE A 31 0.18 -7.06 -15.80
C PHE A 31 -1.17 -7.15 -16.54
N THR A 32 -2.03 -8.08 -16.13
CA THR A 32 -3.40 -8.20 -16.68
C THR A 32 -4.24 -6.95 -16.41
N GLN A 33 -4.01 -6.28 -15.28
CA GLN A 33 -4.68 -5.05 -14.89
C GLN A 33 -3.73 -4.20 -14.05
N VAL A 34 -3.71 -2.89 -14.32
CA VAL A 34 -2.97 -1.90 -13.53
C VAL A 34 -3.97 -1.05 -12.76
N VAL A 35 -3.76 -0.93 -11.45
CA VAL A 35 -4.53 -0.06 -10.56
C VAL A 35 -3.55 0.88 -9.87
N GLU A 36 -3.86 2.17 -9.88
CA GLU A 36 -2.98 3.21 -9.36
C GLU A 36 -3.52 3.82 -8.06
N LEU A 37 -2.60 4.30 -7.21
CA LEU A 37 -2.91 5.03 -5.99
C LEU A 37 -1.96 6.23 -5.88
N ASP A 38 -2.50 7.44 -6.00
CA ASP A 38 -1.75 8.65 -5.70
C ASP A 38 -1.62 8.83 -4.19
N LEU A 39 -0.39 8.83 -3.69
CA LEU A 39 -0.08 8.98 -2.27
C LEU A 39 -0.50 10.35 -1.70
N HIS A 40 -0.68 11.38 -2.53
CA HIS A 40 -1.18 12.68 -2.06
C HIS A 40 -2.66 12.64 -1.66
N THR A 41 -3.43 11.70 -2.21
CA THR A 41 -4.85 11.53 -1.89
C THR A 41 -5.08 10.79 -0.57
N VAL A 42 -4.00 10.28 0.05
CA VAL A 42 -4.08 9.53 1.30
C VAL A 42 -4.32 10.48 2.46
N VAL A 43 -5.42 10.25 3.18
CA VAL A 43 -5.78 10.98 4.40
C VAL A 43 -5.70 10.06 5.62
N PRO A 44 -5.37 10.58 6.81
CA PRO A 44 -5.48 9.82 8.05
C PRO A 44 -6.90 9.25 8.21
N CYS A 45 -7.00 7.94 8.42
CA CYS A 45 -8.26 7.23 8.51
C CYS A 45 -8.24 6.18 9.62
N CYS A 46 -9.41 5.82 10.11
CA CYS A 46 -9.67 4.63 10.91
C CYS A 46 -10.52 3.66 10.09
N SER A 47 -10.45 2.36 10.39
CA SER A 47 -11.30 1.36 9.75
C SER A 47 -12.38 0.88 10.72
N GLY A 48 -13.63 0.82 10.29
CA GLY A 48 -14.73 0.31 11.12
C GLY A 48 -16.10 0.88 10.75
N PRO A 49 -17.14 0.56 11.55
CA PRO A 49 -17.10 -0.12 12.85
C PRO A 49 -17.11 -1.66 12.80
N LYS A 50 -17.43 -2.28 11.65
CA LYS A 50 -17.64 -3.74 11.55
C LYS A 50 -16.63 -4.48 10.67
N ARG A 51 -16.06 -3.86 9.63
CA ARG A 51 -15.16 -4.54 8.69
C ARG A 51 -13.87 -3.74 8.45
N PRO A 52 -12.71 -4.39 8.27
CA PRO A 52 -11.43 -3.71 8.05
C PRO A 52 -11.36 -2.83 6.79
N GLN A 53 -12.15 -3.16 5.76
CA GLN A 53 -12.22 -2.39 4.50
C GLN A 53 -13.07 -1.11 4.59
N ASP A 54 -13.80 -0.91 5.68
CA ASP A 54 -14.66 0.26 5.85
C ASP A 54 -13.78 1.46 6.30
N LYS A 55 -13.24 2.21 5.33
CA LYS A 55 -12.35 3.36 5.59
C LYS A 55 -13.17 4.60 5.99
N VAL A 56 -12.91 5.13 7.18
CA VAL A 56 -13.49 6.36 7.72
C VAL A 56 -12.38 7.39 7.92
N ALA A 57 -12.43 8.54 7.25
CA ALA A 57 -11.46 9.61 7.47
C ALA A 57 -11.54 10.10 8.92
N VAL A 58 -10.40 10.39 9.55
CA VAL A 58 -10.37 10.82 10.97
C VAL A 58 -11.19 12.10 11.19
N SER A 59 -11.23 12.99 10.18
CA SER A 59 -12.07 14.19 10.16
C SER A 59 -13.57 13.89 10.28
N ASP A 60 -14.01 12.74 9.78
CA ASP A 60 -15.42 12.37 9.65
C ASP A 60 -15.85 11.29 10.65
N MET A 61 -14.94 10.82 11.50
CA MET A 61 -15.17 9.76 12.48
C MET A 61 -16.39 10.01 13.37
N LYS A 62 -16.57 11.26 13.84
CA LYS A 62 -17.73 11.61 14.68
C LYS A 62 -19.05 11.46 13.92
N LYS A 63 -19.11 11.97 12.69
CA LYS A 63 -20.31 11.91 11.84
C LYS A 63 -20.65 10.48 11.43
N ASP A 64 -19.63 9.71 11.11
CA ASP A 64 -19.77 8.31 10.70
C ASP A 64 -20.32 7.46 11.86
N PHE A 65 -19.80 7.64 13.08
CA PHE A 65 -20.30 6.95 14.26
C PHE A 65 -21.75 7.34 14.60
N GLU A 66 -22.08 8.63 14.58
CA GLU A 66 -23.45 9.11 14.81
C GLU A 66 -24.44 8.53 13.78
N THR A 67 -24.03 8.42 12.52
CA THR A 67 -24.84 7.82 11.45
C THR A 67 -25.03 6.31 11.68
N CYS A 68 -23.97 5.61 12.10
CA CYS A 68 -24.02 4.19 12.43
C CYS A 68 -24.94 3.88 13.63
N LEU A 69 -25.12 4.81 14.57
CA LEU A 69 -26.03 4.65 15.71
C LEU A 69 -27.51 4.75 15.31
N GLY A 70 -27.84 5.52 14.28
CA GLY A 70 -29.22 5.70 13.78
C GLY A 70 -29.66 4.65 12.75
N ALA A 71 -28.71 3.90 12.20
CA ALA A 71 -28.97 2.82 11.26
C ALA A 71 -29.52 1.59 12.03
N LYS A 72 -30.85 1.40 12.00
CA LYS A 72 -31.52 0.18 12.45
C LYS A 72 -31.17 -1.03 11.58
#